data_AF-A0A917PCW0-F1
#
_entry.id   AF-A0A917PCW0-F1
#
_cell.length_a   1.000
_cell.length_b   1.000
_cell.length_c   1.000
_cell.angle_alpha   90.00
_cell.angle_beta   90.00
_cell.angle_gamma   90.00
#
_symmetry.space_group_name_H-M   'P 1'
#
loop_
_entity.id
_entity.type
_entity.pdbx_description
1 polymer ?
#
loop_
_entity_poly.entity_id
_entity_poly.type
_entity_poly.pdbx_seq_one_letter_code
_entity_poly.pdbx_strand_id
1 'polypeptide(L)'
;MVTNGGYGGVQLALHHGVPLVVAGGSEDKPAVAARVADFGVGVDLRTGRPETAAVGQAVRRVLDEPAFRRRARDLSADYRAADPVRAVLDIIDGA
;
A
#
# COMPACT_ATOMS: atom_id res chain seq x y z
N MET A 1 -6.20 0.26 -6.43
CA MET A 1 -6.18 1.73 -6.55
C MET A 1 -4.91 2.15 -7.28
N VAL A 2 -4.99 3.09 -8.23
CA VAL A 2 -3.80 3.72 -8.82
C VAL A 2 -3.56 5.04 -8.09
N THR A 3 -2.33 5.30 -7.63
CA THR A 3 -2.01 6.47 -6.79
C THR A 3 -0.57 6.96 -6.99
N ASN A 4 -0.29 8.20 -6.60
CA ASN A 4 1.08 8.75 -6.55
C ASN A 4 1.89 8.26 -5.33
N GLY A 5 1.26 7.55 -4.38
CA GLY A 5 1.94 7.01 -3.19
C GLY A 5 1.85 7.88 -1.93
N GLY A 6 0.92 8.83 -1.86
CA GLY A 6 0.66 9.55 -0.62
C GLY A 6 0.28 8.61 0.53
N TYR A 7 0.98 8.71 1.67
CA TYR A 7 0.88 7.77 2.78
C TYR A 7 -0.55 7.49 3.24
N GLY A 8 -1.33 8.54 3.55
CA GLY A 8 -2.71 8.39 4.04
C GLY A 8 -3.64 7.67 3.05
N GLY A 9 -3.50 7.95 1.75
CA GLY A 9 -4.29 7.28 0.71
C GLY A 9 -3.93 5.80 0.57
N VAL A 10 -2.65 5.46 0.69
CA VAL A 10 -2.18 4.07 0.71
C VAL A 10 -2.73 3.34 1.93
N GLN A 11 -2.65 3.94 3.12
CA GLN A 11 -3.19 3.37 4.35
C GLN A 11 -4.69 3.12 4.26
N LEU A 12 -5.46 4.07 3.70
CA LEU A 12 -6.90 3.91 3.50
C LEU A 12 -7.23 2.74 2.56
N ALA A 13 -6.53 2.62 1.43
CA ALA A 13 -6.74 1.51 0.50
C ALA A 13 -6.41 0.16 1.15
N LEU A 14 -5.32 0.07 1.90
CA LEU A 14 -4.93 -1.15 2.62
C LEU A 14 -5.90 -1.49 3.76
N HIS A 15 -6.41 -0.49 4.49
CA HIS A 15 -7.47 -0.69 5.47
C HIS A 15 -8.71 -1.37 4.84
N HIS A 16 -9.03 -1.05 3.58
CA HIS A 16 -10.13 -1.69 2.84
C HIS A 16 -9.72 -2.94 2.02
N GLY A 17 -8.48 -3.42 2.15
CA GLY A 17 -8.00 -4.60 1.45
C GLY A 17 -7.89 -4.43 -0.07
N VAL A 18 -7.65 -3.19 -0.51
CA VAL A 18 -7.53 -2.83 -1.93
C VAL A 18 -6.05 -2.80 -2.34
N PRO A 19 -5.60 -3.65 -3.28
CA PRO A 19 -4.22 -3.63 -3.74
C PRO A 19 -3.90 -2.40 -4.61
N LEU A 20 -2.62 -2.07 -4.76
CA LEU A 20 -2.18 -0.79 -5.29
C LEU A 20 -1.30 -0.87 -6.55
N VAL A 21 -1.34 0.18 -7.35
CA VAL A 21 -0.31 0.54 -8.33
C VAL A 21 0.17 1.94 -7.98
N VAL A 22 1.46 2.10 -7.74
CA VAL A 22 2.03 3.33 -7.17
C VAL A 22 3.06 3.94 -8.10
N ALA A 23 2.89 5.23 -8.40
CA ALA A 23 3.83 6.06 -9.16
C ALA A 23 4.44 7.14 -8.26
N GLY A 24 5.40 6.77 -7.42
CA GLY A 24 6.06 7.69 -6.47
C GLY A 24 7.27 8.39 -7.08
N GLY A 25 7.30 9.73 -7.05
CA GLY A 25 8.40 10.51 -7.64
C GLY A 25 9.04 11.59 -6.76
N SER A 26 8.46 11.92 -5.61
CA SER A 26 8.96 12.98 -4.71
C SER A 26 8.65 12.67 -3.25
N GLU A 27 9.34 13.37 -2.33
CA GLU A 27 9.14 13.27 -0.88
C GLU A 27 9.28 11.82 -0.36
N ASP A 28 8.32 11.36 0.42
CA ASP A 28 8.22 10.02 1.00
C ASP A 28 7.69 8.97 0.02
N LYS A 29 7.14 9.39 -1.12
CA LYS A 29 6.41 8.52 -2.06
C LYS A 29 7.25 7.36 -2.61
N PRO A 30 8.54 7.52 -2.96
CA PRO A 30 9.37 6.38 -3.36
C PRO A 30 9.51 5.32 -2.25
N ALA A 31 9.62 5.74 -0.99
CA ALA A 31 9.70 4.82 0.14
C ALA A 31 8.36 4.12 0.39
N VAL A 32 7.24 4.82 0.24
CA VAL A 32 5.90 4.23 0.33
C VAL A 32 5.67 3.23 -0.81
N ALA A 33 6.06 3.57 -2.05
CA ALA A 33 5.94 2.68 -3.20
C ALA A 33 6.78 1.41 -3.03
N ALA A 34 8.03 1.55 -2.57
CA ALA A 34 8.90 0.42 -2.27
C ALA A 34 8.28 -0.52 -1.23
N ARG A 35 7.69 0.01 -0.15
CA ARG A 35 6.98 -0.81 0.86
C ARG A 35 5.77 -1.53 0.26
N VAL A 36 4.96 -0.87 -0.57
CA VAL A 36 3.83 -1.52 -1.25
C VAL A 36 4.28 -2.76 -2.04
N ALA A 37 5.40 -2.65 -2.76
CA ALA A 37 5.97 -3.77 -3.50
C ALA A 37 6.54 -4.85 -2.56
N ASP A 38 7.28 -4.46 -1.52
CA ASP A 38 7.92 -5.37 -0.57
C ASP A 38 6.91 -6.22 0.21
N PHE A 39 5.79 -5.63 0.64
CA PHE A 39 4.69 -6.35 1.30
C PHE A 39 3.85 -7.20 0.34
N GLY A 40 4.08 -7.07 -0.98
CA GLY A 40 3.34 -7.79 -2.02
C GLY A 40 1.88 -7.34 -2.13
N VAL A 41 1.56 -6.12 -1.69
CA VAL A 41 0.19 -5.55 -1.72
C VAL A 41 -0.05 -4.67 -2.95
N GLY A 42 0.94 -4.54 -3.81
CA GLY A 42 0.81 -3.81 -5.06
C GLY A 42 2.10 -3.75 -5.88
N VAL A 43 2.09 -2.91 -6.91
CA VAL A 43 3.22 -2.68 -7.82
C VAL A 43 3.77 -1.27 -7.62
N ASP A 44 5.08 -1.17 -7.45
CA ASP A 44 5.84 0.07 -7.57
C ASP A 44 6.27 0.27 -9.03
N LEU A 45 5.86 1.38 -9.64
CA LEU A 45 6.25 1.77 -11.00
C LEU A 45 7.65 2.38 -11.06
N ARG A 46 8.27 2.67 -9.90
CA ARG A 46 9.63 3.20 -9.74
C ARG A 46 9.88 4.54 -10.44
N THR A 47 8.81 5.29 -10.69
CA THR A 47 8.84 6.63 -11.29
C THR A 47 7.59 7.42 -10.92
N GLY A 48 7.72 8.75 -10.81
CA GLY A 48 6.59 9.68 -10.72
C GLY A 48 6.02 10.13 -12.07
N ARG A 49 6.65 9.71 -13.17
CA ARG A 49 6.21 10.02 -14.55
C ARG A 49 6.12 8.72 -15.36
N PRO A 50 5.18 7.82 -15.03
CA PRO A 50 5.07 6.55 -15.73
C PRO A 50 4.50 6.73 -17.13
N GLU A 51 4.94 5.90 -18.06
CA GLU A 51 4.28 5.77 -19.36
C GLU A 51 2.91 5.11 -19.20
N THR A 52 1.96 5.49 -20.05
CA THR A 52 0.59 4.92 -20.07
C THR A 52 0.60 3.39 -20.16
N ALA A 53 1.51 2.84 -20.97
CA ALA A 53 1.64 1.39 -21.14
C ALA A 53 2.07 0.69 -19.85
N ALA A 54 3.01 1.28 -19.08
CA ALA A 54 3.48 0.72 -17.81
C ALA A 54 2.36 0.70 -16.76
N VAL A 55 1.56 1.77 -16.67
CA VAL A 55 0.38 1.82 -15.79
C VAL A 55 -0.61 0.70 -16.16
N GLY A 56 -0.93 0.55 -17.45
CA GLY A 56 -1.86 -0.47 -17.91
C GLY A 56 -1.37 -1.91 -17.68
N GLN A 57 -0.06 -2.16 -17.80
CA GLN A 57 0.53 -3.46 -17.46
C GLN A 57 0.44 -3.74 -15.97
N ALA A 58 0.79 -2.77 -15.12
CA ALA A 58 0.73 -2.94 -13.67
C ALA A 58 -0.70 -3.14 -13.16
N VAL A 59 -1.69 -2.43 -13.72
CA VAL A 59 -3.10 -2.62 -13.37
C VAL A 59 -3.57 -4.03 -13.72
N ARG A 60 -3.29 -4.51 -14.95
CA ARG A 60 -3.62 -5.89 -15.35
C ARG A 60 -2.98 -6.91 -14.41
N ARG A 61 -1.69 -6.73 -14.14
CA ARG A 61 -0.95 -7.59 -13.20
C ARG A 61 -1.64 -7.69 -11.83
N VAL A 62 -2.03 -6.56 -11.25
CA VAL A 62 -2.72 -6.52 -9.95
C VAL A 62 -4.12 -7.15 -9.98
N LEU A 63 -4.81 -7.10 -11.13
CA LEU A 63 -6.13 -7.70 -11.31
C LEU A 63 -6.06 -9.22 -11.58
N ASP A 64 -5.06 -9.65 -12.34
CA ASP A 64 -4.90 -11.02 -12.82
C ASP A 64 -4.17 -11.91 -11.79
N GLU A 65 -3.23 -11.36 -11.01
CA GLU A 65 -2.52 -12.09 -9.96
C GLU A 65 -3.28 -12.00 -8.63
N PRO A 66 -3.97 -13.08 -8.18
CA PRO A 66 -4.80 -13.02 -6.97
C PRO A 66 -3.98 -12.84 -5.67
N ALA A 67 -2.66 -13.02 -5.74
CA ALA A 67 -1.75 -12.83 -4.62
C ALA A 67 -1.84 -11.40 -4.05
N PHE A 68 -1.89 -10.37 -4.89
CA PHE A 68 -1.99 -8.98 -4.41
C PHE A 68 -3.25 -8.74 -3.58
N ARG A 69 -4.40 -9.25 -4.05
CA ARG A 69 -5.66 -9.12 -3.32
C ARG A 69 -5.65 -9.90 -2.01
N ARG A 70 -5.06 -11.10 -1.99
CA ARG A 70 -4.91 -11.87 -0.74
C ARG A 70 -4.05 -11.11 0.27
N ARG A 71 -2.85 -10.69 -0.13
CA ARG A 71 -1.94 -9.92 0.75
C ARG A 71 -2.57 -8.63 1.27
N ALA A 72 -3.27 -7.88 0.42
CA ALA A 72 -3.96 -6.67 0.84
C ALA A 72 -5.07 -6.98 1.87
N ARG A 73 -5.80 -8.10 1.71
CA ARG A 73 -6.83 -8.53 2.67
C ARG A 73 -6.24 -9.05 3.98
N ASP A 74 -5.12 -9.77 3.93
CA ASP A 74 -4.40 -10.22 5.12
C ASP A 74 -4.00 -8.99 5.96
N LEU A 75 -3.34 -8.01 5.33
CA LEU A 75 -2.94 -6.77 6.00
C LEU A 75 -4.15 -5.95 6.48
N SER A 76 -5.25 -5.96 5.74
CA SER A 76 -6.51 -5.35 6.14
C SER A 76 -7.12 -5.99 7.38
N ALA A 77 -6.95 -7.31 7.56
CA ALA A 77 -7.37 -8.01 8.78
C ALA A 77 -6.49 -7.57 9.96
N ASP A 78 -5.17 -7.51 9.77
CA ASP A 78 -4.24 -7.00 10.79
C ASP A 78 -4.60 -5.57 11.22
N TYR A 79 -4.93 -4.70 10.26
CA TYR A 79 -5.33 -3.31 10.54
C TYR A 79 -6.61 -3.22 11.37
N ARG A 80 -7.57 -4.14 11.17
CA ARG A 80 -8.82 -4.16 11.95
C ARG A 80 -8.65 -4.80 13.32
N ALA A 81 -7.70 -5.72 13.47
CA ALA A 81 -7.40 -6.36 14.74
C ALA A 81 -6.54 -5.46 15.66
N ALA A 82 -5.82 -4.50 15.09
CA ALA A 82 -5.01 -3.56 15.86
C ALA A 82 -5.87 -2.61 16.71
N ASP A 83 -5.43 -2.39 17.95
CA ASP A 83 -5.91 -1.31 18.81
C ASP A 83 -4.81 -0.23 18.93
N PRO A 84 -4.78 0.76 18.02
CA PRO A 84 -3.74 1.77 18.01
C PRO A 84 -3.80 2.69 19.24
N VAL A 85 -4.99 2.89 19.83
CA VAL A 85 -5.12 3.72 21.04
C VAL A 85 -4.49 2.99 22.21
N ARG A 86 -4.79 1.70 22.39
CA ARG A 86 -4.17 0.90 23.45
C ARG A 86 -2.66 0.85 23.31
N ALA A 87 -2.15 0.59 22.09
CA ALA A 87 -0.72 0.55 21.84
C ALA A 87 0.00 1.87 22.21
N VAL A 88 -0.64 3.01 21.96
CA VAL A 88 -0.10 4.33 22.36
C VAL A 88 -0.14 4.50 23.88
N LEU A 89 -1.23 4.08 24.54
CA LEU A 89 -1.35 4.15 25.99
C LEU A 89 -0.29 3.29 26.70
N ASP A 90 -0.03 2.06 26.23
CA ASP A 90 1.00 1.19 26.81
C ASP A 90 2.38 1.85 26.82
N ILE A 91 2.73 2.60 25.75
CA ILE A 91 4.00 3.34 25.65
C ILE A 91 4.03 4.53 26.61
N ILE A 92 2.93 5.29 26.72
CA ILE A 92 2.84 6.48 27.58
C ILE A 92 2.88 6.07 29.05
N ASP A 93 2.16 5.01 29.41
CA ASP A 93 2.01 4.55 30.79
C ASP A 93 3.21 3.71 31.27
N GLY A 94 4.16 3.39 30.38
CA GLY A 94 5.40 2.69 30.69
C GLY A 94 5.20 1.22 31.07
N ALA A 95 4.18 0.58 30.48
CA ALA A 95 3.86 -0.84 30.67
C ALA A 95 4.78 -1.77 29.86
#